data_AF-A0A4P9C4E4-F1
#
_entry.id   AF-A0A4P9C4E4-F1
#
_cell.length_a   1.000
_cell.length_b   1.000
_cell.length_c   1.000
_cell.angle_alpha   90.00
_cell.angle_beta   90.00
_cell.angle_gamma   90.00
#
_symmetry.space_group_name_H-M   'P 1'
#
loop_
_entity.id
_entity.type
_entity.pdbx_description
1 polymer ?
#
loop_
_entity_poly.entity_id
_entity_poly.type
_entity_poly.pdbx_seq_one_letter_code
_entity_poly.pdbx_strand_id
1 'polypeptide(L)'
;MKFESDMALADFCGRENVVPEMFDDKGTSLVLIQSEKGKALFKSIEKNLVCQGVDLDEALKYNPAASRPAPIPKNREAFYNRFGKEPFGKIIHDLTKPTFKAKVRAAVGRVVSKLGIKE
;
A
#
# COMPACT_ATOMS: atom_id res chain seq x y z
N MET A 1 1.80 -18.88 1.71
CA MET A 1 2.83 -17.99 1.14
C MET A 1 4.19 -18.59 1.46
N LYS A 2 5.03 -18.91 0.47
CA LYS A 2 6.37 -19.47 0.72
C LYS A 2 7.38 -18.40 0.35
N PHE A 3 8.16 -17.97 1.32
CA PHE A 3 9.21 -17.00 1.13
C PHE A 3 10.55 -17.72 1.10
N GLU A 4 11.48 -17.23 0.28
CA GLU A 4 12.84 -17.78 0.20
C GLU A 4 13.80 -17.14 1.23
N SER A 5 13.38 -16.05 1.86
CA SER A 5 14.13 -15.33 2.90
C SER A 5 13.93 -15.93 4.29
N ASP A 6 14.89 -15.68 5.19
CA ASP A 6 14.77 -16.00 6.61
C ASP A 6 13.83 -15.02 7.35
N MET A 7 13.81 -13.75 6.91
CA MET A 7 12.95 -12.68 7.42
C MET A 7 12.61 -11.69 6.30
N ALA A 8 11.44 -11.05 6.39
CA ALA A 8 11.04 -9.94 5.55
C ALA A 8 10.62 -8.73 6.39
N LEU A 9 10.99 -7.54 5.93
CA LEU A 9 10.62 -6.26 6.53
C LEU A 9 9.65 -5.54 5.59
N ALA A 10 8.58 -4.96 6.14
CA ALA A 10 7.58 -4.21 5.40
C ALA A 10 7.07 -3.01 6.21
N ASP A 11 6.45 -2.06 5.52
CA ASP A 11 5.67 -1.01 6.18
C ASP A 11 4.41 -1.63 6.79
N PHE A 12 4.12 -1.31 8.06
CA PHE A 12 2.91 -1.80 8.71
C PHE A 12 1.71 -0.89 8.38
N CYS A 13 1.14 -1.10 7.19
CA CYS A 13 -0.08 -0.41 6.75
C CYS A 13 -1.26 -0.73 7.68
N GLY A 14 -2.03 0.29 8.08
CA GLY A 14 -3.22 0.12 8.92
C GLY A 14 -2.94 -0.27 10.37
N ARG A 15 -1.69 -0.15 10.83
CA ARG A 15 -1.24 -0.45 12.19
C ARG A 15 -2.09 0.23 13.27
N GLU A 16 -2.61 1.42 13.02
CA GLU A 16 -3.49 2.16 13.91
C GLU A 16 -4.81 1.43 14.21
N ASN A 17 -5.19 0.47 13.36
CA ASN A 17 -6.38 -0.36 13.54
C ASN A 17 -6.06 -1.76 14.11
N VAL A 18 -4.81 -2.24 13.94
CA VAL A 18 -4.40 -3.60 14.35
C VAL A 18 -3.73 -3.61 15.71
N VAL A 19 -2.85 -2.63 15.97
CA VAL A 19 -2.10 -2.48 17.22
C VAL A 19 -2.05 -0.99 17.63
N PRO A 20 -3.19 -0.41 18.06
CA PRO A 20 -3.25 1.00 18.41
C PRO A 20 -2.24 1.39 19.50
N GLU A 21 -1.95 0.50 20.44
CA GLU A 21 -1.00 0.71 21.54
C GLU A 21 0.46 0.90 21.09
N MET A 22 0.83 0.41 19.90
CA MET A 22 2.17 0.55 19.32
C MET A 22 2.27 1.68 18.31
N PHE A 23 1.16 2.39 18.05
CA PHE A 23 1.17 3.50 17.10
C PHE A 23 1.99 4.67 17.65
N ASP A 24 3.07 5.00 16.96
CA ASP A 24 3.79 6.25 17.12
C ASP A 24 3.83 7.04 15.80
N ASP A 25 4.19 8.33 15.91
CA ASP A 25 4.38 9.23 14.77
C ASP A 25 5.75 9.06 14.09
N LYS A 26 6.53 8.05 14.50
CA LYS A 26 7.90 7.78 14.02
C LYS A 26 7.96 6.61 13.03
N GLY A 27 6.91 5.80 12.98
CA GLY A 27 6.71 4.73 12.03
C GLY A 27 6.95 3.35 12.64
N THR A 28 6.08 2.41 12.28
CA THR A 28 6.15 1.02 12.74
C THR A 28 6.36 0.11 11.54
N SER A 29 7.38 -0.75 11.61
CA SER A 29 7.63 -1.78 10.60
C SER A 29 6.95 -3.09 10.99
N LEU A 30 6.50 -3.84 9.99
CA LEU A 30 6.07 -5.23 10.11
C LEU A 30 7.26 -6.14 9.78
N VAL A 31 7.57 -7.08 10.67
CA VAL A 31 8.62 -8.08 10.47
C VAL A 31 7.97 -9.46 10.37
N LEU A 32 8.19 -10.16 9.26
CA LEU A 32 7.77 -11.54 9.07
C LEU A 32 8.97 -12.46 9.26
N ILE A 33 8.91 -13.34 10.24
CA ILE A 33 9.94 -14.33 10.53
C ILE A 33 9.54 -15.66 9.89
N GLN A 34 10.40 -16.22 9.04
CA GLN A 34 10.02 -17.29 8.10
C GLN A 34 10.86 -18.57 8.24
N SER A 35 11.94 -18.53 9.02
CA SER A 35 12.79 -19.68 9.30
C SER A 35 13.29 -19.70 10.75
N GLU A 36 13.76 -20.85 11.23
CA GLU A 36 14.38 -20.96 12.54
C GLU A 36 15.65 -20.12 12.67
N LYS A 37 16.40 -19.95 11.57
CA LYS A 37 17.56 -19.05 11.52
C LYS A 37 17.12 -17.59 11.68
N GLY A 38 16.06 -17.17 10.99
CA GLY A 38 15.48 -15.83 11.16
C GLY A 38 14.98 -15.59 12.58
N LYS A 39 14.33 -16.59 13.18
CA LYS A 39 13.86 -16.53 14.57
C LYS A 39 15.00 -16.39 15.57
N ALA A 40 16.08 -17.16 15.40
CA ALA A 40 17.26 -17.06 16.24
C ALA A 40 17.91 -15.68 16.12
N LEU A 41 18.01 -15.14 14.90
CA LEU A 41 18.55 -13.80 14.64
C LEU A 41 17.68 -12.71 15.27
N PHE A 42 16.36 -12.75 15.06
CA PHE A 42 15.43 -11.80 15.67
C PHE A 42 15.55 -11.81 17.19
N LYS A 43 15.55 -12.99 17.82
CA LYS A 43 15.69 -13.13 19.27
C LYS A 43 17.00 -12.55 19.82
N SER A 44 18.08 -12.57 19.03
CA SER A 44 19.37 -11.98 19.43
C SER A 44 19.34 -10.45 19.56
N ILE A 45 18.44 -9.79 18.81
CA ILE A 45 18.28 -8.33 18.79
C ILE A 45 17.01 -7.85 19.50
N GLU A 46 16.08 -8.74 19.81
CA GLU A 46 14.75 -8.46 20.39
C GLU A 46 14.82 -7.54 21.62
N LYS A 47 15.81 -7.72 22.50
CA LYS A 47 16.01 -6.87 23.69
C LYS A 47 16.27 -5.38 23.39
N ASN A 48 16.65 -5.05 22.15
CA ASN A 48 16.91 -3.69 21.70
C ASN A 48 15.74 -3.12 20.88
N LEU A 49 14.63 -3.86 20.78
CA LEU A 49 13.47 -3.48 19.99
C LEU A 49 12.25 -3.28 20.91
N VAL A 50 11.37 -2.37 20.52
CA VAL A 50 9.99 -2.36 20.99
C VAL A 50 9.20 -3.12 19.94
N CYS A 51 8.73 -4.33 20.29
CA CYS A 51 8.03 -5.20 19.36
C CYS A 51 6.82 -5.85 20.04
N GLN A 52 5.79 -6.11 19.24
CA GLN A 52 4.59 -6.81 19.67
C GLN A 52 4.24 -7.87 18.63
N GLY A 53 3.91 -9.08 19.11
CA GLY A 53 3.39 -10.13 18.24
C GLY A 53 1.99 -9.81 17.77
N VAL A 54 1.72 -10.06 16.49
CA VAL A 54 0.42 -9.84 15.85
C VAL A 54 0.02 -11.08 15.06
N ASP A 55 -1.28 -11.28 14.92
CA ASP A 55 -1.80 -12.29 14.00
C ASP A 55 -1.44 -11.92 12.54
N LEU A 56 -1.06 -12.93 11.76
CA LEU A 56 -0.59 -12.72 10.40
C LEU A 56 -1.70 -12.17 9.48
N ASP A 57 -2.92 -12.66 9.61
CA ASP A 57 -4.02 -12.26 8.73
C ASP A 57 -4.45 -10.83 9.04
N GLU A 58 -4.50 -10.46 10.32
CA GLU A 58 -4.75 -9.07 10.73
C GLU A 58 -3.61 -8.13 10.32
N ALA A 59 -2.35 -8.56 10.44
CA ALA A 59 -1.20 -7.74 10.02
C ALA A 59 -1.17 -7.44 8.51
N LEU A 60 -1.66 -8.38 7.69
CA LEU A 60 -1.67 -8.25 6.23
C LEU A 60 -2.97 -7.67 5.66
N LYS A 61 -4.02 -7.53 6.49
CA LYS A 61 -5.36 -7.06 6.10
C LYS A 61 -5.36 -5.75 5.31
N TYR A 62 -4.52 -4.80 5.72
CA TYR A 62 -4.40 -3.49 5.09
C TYR A 62 -3.25 -3.40 4.08
N ASN A 63 -2.56 -4.50 3.82
CA ASN A 63 -1.52 -4.60 2.81
C ASN A 63 -1.88 -5.66 1.74
N PRO A 64 -2.82 -5.36 0.83
CA PRO A 64 -3.26 -6.31 -0.19
C PRO A 64 -2.15 -6.73 -1.14
N ALA A 65 -1.09 -5.91 -1.29
CA ALA A 65 0.06 -6.26 -2.11
C ALA A 65 0.88 -7.43 -1.52
N ALA A 66 0.75 -7.69 -0.22
CA ALA A 66 1.39 -8.84 0.42
C ALA A 66 0.75 -10.17 0.02
N SER A 67 -0.55 -10.19 -0.29
CA SER A 67 -1.28 -11.44 -0.59
C SER A 67 -1.58 -11.62 -2.08
N ARG A 68 -1.62 -10.54 -2.87
CA ARG A 68 -1.97 -10.62 -4.29
C ARG A 68 -1.29 -9.54 -5.13
N PRO A 69 -1.02 -9.82 -6.41
CA PRO A 69 -0.50 -8.81 -7.33
C PRO A 69 -1.49 -7.67 -7.53
N ALA A 70 -0.96 -6.48 -7.79
CA ALA A 70 -1.78 -5.34 -8.19
C ALA A 70 -2.50 -5.64 -9.52
N PRO A 71 -3.76 -5.19 -9.69
CA PRO A 71 -4.49 -5.37 -10.93
C PRO A 71 -3.79 -4.62 -12.07
N ILE A 72 -3.81 -5.21 -13.26
CA ILE A 72 -3.22 -4.58 -14.45
C ILE A 72 -4.01 -3.31 -14.79
N PRO A 73 -3.35 -2.13 -14.85
CA PRO A 73 -4.03 -0.89 -15.22
C PRO A 73 -4.57 -0.96 -16.66
N LYS A 74 -5.79 -0.45 -16.88
CA LYS A 74 -6.46 -0.43 -18.20
C LYS A 74 -5.58 0.15 -19.33
N ASN A 75 -4.79 1.17 -19.03
CA ASN A 75 -3.98 1.88 -20.03
C ASN A 75 -2.54 1.35 -20.14
N ARG A 76 -2.20 0.22 -19.50
CA ARG A 76 -0.85 -0.34 -19.49
C ARG A 76 -0.33 -0.61 -20.90
N GLU A 77 -1.08 -1.34 -21.72
CA GLU A 77 -0.65 -1.68 -23.09
C GLU A 77 -0.51 -0.43 -23.97
N ALA A 78 -1.49 0.49 -23.91
CA ALA A 78 -1.44 1.75 -24.64
C ALA A 78 -0.22 2.60 -24.25
N PHE A 79 0.16 2.58 -22.97
CA PHE A 79 1.38 3.24 -22.50
C PHE A 79 2.62 2.61 -23.12
N TYR A 80 2.81 1.30 -22.98
CA TYR A 80 4.02 0.61 -23.46
C TYR A 80 4.16 0.63 -24.98
N ASN A 81 3.05 0.66 -25.73
CA ASN A 81 3.09 0.80 -27.19
C ASN A 81 3.67 2.15 -27.66
N ARG A 82 3.54 3.20 -26.84
CA ARG A 82 4.01 4.57 -27.10
C ARG A 82 5.32 4.89 -26.38
N PHE A 83 5.62 4.19 -25.29
CA PHE A 83 6.81 4.39 -24.48
C PHE A 83 8.08 4.20 -25.32
N GLY A 84 8.98 5.17 -25.27
CA GLY A 84 10.19 5.23 -26.11
C GLY A 84 9.99 5.75 -27.54
N LYS A 85 8.74 5.96 -27.99
CA LYS A 85 8.39 6.51 -29.31
C LYS A 85 7.84 7.93 -29.25
N GLU A 86 7.26 8.31 -28.11
CA GLU A 86 6.69 9.63 -27.87
C GLU A 86 7.24 10.24 -26.57
N PRO A 87 7.23 11.58 -26.42
CA PRO A 87 7.62 12.22 -25.17
C PRO A 87 6.78 11.72 -23.99
N PHE A 88 7.44 11.30 -22.90
CA PHE A 88 6.80 10.72 -21.72
C PHE A 88 5.65 11.58 -21.17
N GLY A 89 5.86 12.90 -21.04
CA GLY A 89 4.83 13.81 -20.56
C GLY A 89 3.56 13.82 -21.41
N LYS A 90 3.68 13.66 -22.74
CA LYS A 90 2.52 13.58 -23.64
C LYS A 90 1.73 12.30 -23.41
N ILE A 91 2.42 11.16 -23.26
CA ILE A 91 1.79 9.86 -23.00
C ILE A 91 1.03 9.89 -21.67
N ILE A 92 1.67 10.38 -20.60
CA ILE A 92 1.04 10.53 -19.28
C ILE A 92 -0.16 11.45 -19.35
N HIS A 93 -0.01 12.62 -19.97
CA HIS A 93 -1.10 13.57 -20.15
C HIS A 93 -2.29 12.89 -20.83
N ASP A 94 -2.11 12.20 -21.96
CA ASP A 94 -3.20 11.57 -22.70
C ASP A 94 -3.87 10.40 -21.98
N LEU A 95 -3.08 9.56 -21.29
CA LEU A 95 -3.59 8.33 -20.67
C LEU A 95 -4.12 8.53 -19.24
N THR A 96 -3.85 9.67 -18.60
CA THR A 96 -4.32 9.94 -17.22
C THR A 96 -5.37 11.05 -17.13
N LYS A 97 -5.83 11.63 -18.26
CA LYS A 97 -6.87 12.67 -18.22
C LYS A 97 -8.14 12.14 -17.54
N PRO A 98 -8.71 12.90 -16.60
CA PRO A 98 -10.01 12.55 -16.06
C PRO A 98 -11.04 12.59 -17.19
N THR A 99 -11.87 11.55 -17.25
CA THR A 99 -12.99 11.48 -18.19
C THR A 99 -13.98 12.62 -17.93
N PHE A 100 -14.77 12.98 -18.93
CA PHE A 100 -15.82 14.00 -18.77
C PHE A 100 -16.77 13.66 -17.61
N LYS A 101 -17.17 12.39 -17.49
CA LYS A 101 -17.99 11.89 -16.37
C LYS A 101 -17.31 12.12 -15.01
N ALA A 102 -16.01 11.86 -14.90
CA ALA A 102 -15.25 12.11 -13.66
C ALA A 102 -15.20 13.61 -13.32
N LYS A 103 -15.01 14.47 -14.33
CA LYS A 103 -15.04 15.94 -14.15
C LYS A 103 -16.41 16.43 -13.66
N VAL A 104 -17.50 15.95 -14.26
CA VAL A 104 -18.87 16.29 -13.84
C VAL A 104 -19.12 15.83 -12.40
N ARG A 105 -18.78 14.58 -12.07
CA ARG A 105 -18.92 14.05 -10.70
C ARG A 105 -18.16 14.90 -9.67
N ALA A 106 -16.92 15.29 -9.99
CA ALA A 106 -16.12 16.14 -9.12
C ALA A 106 -16.68 17.56 -8.99
N ALA A 107 -17.35 18.09 -10.02
CA ALA A 107 -18.04 19.38 -9.94
C ALA A 107 -19.29 19.29 -9.05
N VAL A 108 -20.14 18.28 -9.26
CA VAL A 108 -21.34 18.05 -8.44
C VAL A 108 -20.97 17.84 -6.97
N GLY A 109 -19.97 17.00 -6.69
CA GLY A 109 -19.53 16.75 -5.31
C GLY A 109 -19.07 18.03 -4.59
N ARG A 110 -18.42 18.96 -5.30
CA ARG A 110 -18.04 20.28 -4.75
C ARG A 110 -19.26 21.16 -4.46
N VAL A 111 -20.28 21.13 -5.31
CA VAL A 111 -21.53 21.88 -5.10
C VAL A 111 -22.30 21.32 -3.90
N VAL A 112 -22.48 20.00 -3.84
CA VAL A 112 -23.15 19.30 -2.73
C VAL A 112 -22.45 19.58 -1.40
N SER A 113 -21.12 19.51 -1.36
CA SER A 113 -20.34 19.83 -0.16
C SER A 113 -20.46 21.29 0.27
N LYS A 114 -20.59 22.23 -0.66
CA LYS A 114 -20.80 23.65 -0.34
C LYS A 114 -22.21 23.96 0.15
N LEU A 115 -23.20 23.18 -0.30
CA LEU A 115 -24.59 23.32 0.11
C LEU A 115 -24.91 22.59 1.42
N GLY A 116 -23.95 21.92 2.04
CA GLY A 116 -24.16 21.21 3.31
C GLY A 116 -25.03 19.96 3.20
N ILE A 117 -25.26 19.44 1.99
CA ILE A 117 -26.13 18.27 1.73
C ILE A 117 -25.36 16.95 1.95
N LYS A 118 -24.20 17.00 2.60
CA LYS A 118 -23.38 15.83 2.87
C LYS A 118 -23.60 15.43 4.33
N GLU A 119 -24.47 14.45 4.55
CA GLU A 119 -24.62 13.77 5.85
C GLU A 119 -23.29 13.16 6.32
#